data_AF-Q4DTV0-F1
#
_entry.id   AF-Q4DTV0-F1
#
_cell.length_a   1.000
_cell.length_b   1.000
_cell.length_c   1.000
_cell.angle_alpha   90.00
_cell.angle_beta   90.00
_cell.angle_gamma   90.00
#
_symmetry.space_group_name_H-M   'P 1'
#
loop_
_entity.id
_entity.type
_entity.pdbx_description
1 polymer ?
#
loop_
_entity_poly.entity_id
_entity_poly.type
_entity_poly.pdbx_seq_one_letter_code
_entity_poly.pdbx_strand_id
1 'polypeptide(L)'
;MIKGYPKSGETLGLYWTRAIVVVLLGIVVYVAVTYCFHVYYDREAAFRNALTCSMRFLEENKIVFWLQNGTLLGSTRLGRLVLWDADLDIGFKRSDDTDKVVAMMNELDSRCFGVVSTVRVSLQNSVRVFRKCTKRICAEFHETIVNDGVVISVDGSSPEKELFPLQRCTVADVVSHCPHNAPYYLKEAYGGDWLTRSLTELFQ
;
A
#
# COMPACT_ATOMS: atom_id res chain seq x y z
N MET A 1 -4.89 -9.47 -75.61
CA MET A 1 -5.05 -9.25 -74.15
C MET A 1 -3.80 -8.57 -73.64
N ILE A 2 -3.87 -7.28 -73.31
CA ILE A 2 -2.77 -6.56 -72.67
C ILE A 2 -2.68 -7.13 -71.24
N LYS A 3 -1.67 -7.96 -70.98
CA LYS A 3 -1.29 -8.33 -69.61
C LYS A 3 -0.75 -7.06 -68.96
N GLY A 4 -1.60 -6.40 -68.16
CA GLY A 4 -1.18 -5.32 -67.27
C GLY A 4 -0.11 -5.87 -66.34
N TYR A 5 1.13 -5.41 -66.52
CA TYR A 5 2.21 -5.68 -65.59
C TYR A 5 1.80 -5.05 -64.25
N PRO A 6 1.74 -5.80 -63.13
CA PRO A 6 1.53 -5.16 -61.84
C PRO A 6 2.70 -4.19 -61.63
N LYS A 7 2.39 -2.92 -61.33
CA LYS A 7 3.40 -1.91 -60.96
C LYS A 7 4.09 -2.44 -59.69
N SER A 8 5.22 -3.11 -59.86
CA SER A 8 5.99 -3.72 -58.78
C SER A 8 6.28 -2.73 -57.64
N GLY A 9 6.41 -1.44 -57.98
CA GLY A 9 6.61 -0.34 -57.03
C GLY A 9 5.45 -0.07 -56.06
N GLU A 10 4.19 -0.31 -56.43
CA GLU A 10 3.06 -0.07 -55.51
C GLU A 10 3.00 -1.11 -54.39
N THR A 11 3.29 -2.38 -54.70
CA THR A 11 3.35 -3.45 -53.70
C THR A 11 4.52 -3.28 -52.74
N LEU A 12 5.70 -2.91 -53.26
CA LEU A 12 6.89 -2.67 -52.44
C LEU A 12 6.67 -1.50 -51.47
N GLY A 13 6.06 -0.42 -51.95
CA GLY A 13 5.69 0.74 -51.11
C GLY A 13 4.77 0.34 -49.96
N LEU A 14 3.72 -0.44 -50.23
CA LEU A 14 2.79 -0.90 -49.19
C LEU A 14 3.48 -1.82 -48.16
N TYR A 15 4.39 -2.71 -48.58
CA TYR A 15 5.16 -3.56 -47.66
C TYR A 15 6.06 -2.74 -46.74
N TRP A 16 6.79 -1.76 -47.27
CA TRP A 16 7.63 -0.87 -46.47
C TRP A 16 6.80 -0.02 -45.50
N THR A 17 5.67 0.54 -45.95
CA THR A 17 4.78 1.29 -45.07
C THR A 17 4.27 0.41 -43.93
N ARG A 18 3.85 -0.83 -44.22
CA ARG A 18 3.43 -1.79 -43.17
C ARG A 18 4.57 -2.13 -42.22
N ALA A 19 5.77 -2.38 -42.73
CA ALA A 19 6.94 -2.66 -41.91
C ALA A 19 7.27 -1.49 -40.97
N ILE A 20 7.24 -0.26 -41.48
CA ILE A 20 7.44 0.96 -40.68
C ILE A 20 6.37 1.08 -39.60
N VAL A 21 5.09 0.88 -39.94
CA VAL A 21 4.00 0.92 -38.95
C VAL A 21 4.19 -0.13 -37.86
N VAL A 22 4.55 -1.36 -38.21
CA VAL A 22 4.81 -2.43 -37.24
C VAL A 22 6.00 -2.09 -36.34
N VAL A 23 7.09 -1.56 -36.90
CA VAL A 23 8.26 -1.12 -36.12
C VAL A 23 7.89 0.01 -35.17
N LEU A 24 7.14 1.02 -35.64
CA LEU A 24 6.67 2.13 -34.81
C LEU A 24 5.76 1.64 -33.68
N LEU A 25 4.82 0.74 -33.96
CA LEU A 25 3.99 0.11 -32.93
C LEU A 25 4.84 -0.65 -31.91
N GLY A 26 5.83 -1.42 -32.35
CA GLY A 26 6.77 -2.10 -31.47
C GLY A 26 7.53 -1.14 -30.55
N ILE A 27 8.02 -0.02 -31.08
CA ILE A 27 8.70 1.02 -30.31
C ILE A 27 7.75 1.65 -29.28
N VAL A 28 6.52 2.02 -29.69
CA VAL A 28 5.54 2.63 -28.79
C VAL A 28 5.17 1.67 -27.66
N VAL A 29 4.91 0.41 -27.97
CA VAL A 29 4.63 -0.63 -26.97
C VAL A 29 5.82 -0.79 -26.03
N TYR A 30 7.04 -0.88 -26.55
CA TYR A 30 8.25 -1.01 -25.73
C TYR A 30 8.43 0.17 -24.77
N VAL A 31 8.29 1.40 -25.25
CA VAL A 31 8.40 2.62 -24.43
C VAL A 31 7.32 2.64 -23.35
N ALA A 32 6.07 2.37 -23.73
CA ALA A 32 4.95 2.36 -22.79
C ALA A 32 5.14 1.30 -21.70
N VAL A 33 5.47 0.07 -22.07
CA VAL A 33 5.70 -1.04 -21.15
C VAL A 33 6.87 -0.73 -20.22
N THR A 34 7.99 -0.26 -20.76
CA THR A 34 9.18 0.10 -19.95
C THR A 34 8.87 1.21 -18.95
N TYR A 35 8.15 2.25 -19.38
CA TYR A 35 7.74 3.33 -18.50
C TYR A 35 6.80 2.84 -17.40
N CYS A 36 5.78 2.03 -17.75
CA CYS A 36 4.87 1.45 -16.77
C CYS A 36 5.60 0.58 -15.75
N PHE A 37 6.54 -0.27 -16.18
CA PHE A 37 7.36 -1.06 -15.27
C PHE A 37 8.21 -0.18 -14.36
N HIS A 38 8.85 0.85 -14.91
CA HIS A 38 9.64 1.77 -14.10
C HIS A 38 8.78 2.46 -13.04
N VAL A 39 7.61 3.00 -13.39
CA VAL A 39 6.69 3.63 -12.44
C VAL A 39 6.19 2.65 -11.38
N TYR A 40 5.83 1.44 -11.80
CA TYR A 40 5.36 0.39 -10.89
C TYR A 40 6.42 0.01 -9.85
N TYR A 41 7.63 -0.34 -10.31
CA TYR A 41 8.72 -0.74 -9.41
C TYR A 41 9.22 0.42 -8.55
N ASP A 42 9.23 1.65 -9.08
CA ASP A 42 9.59 2.84 -8.32
C ASP A 42 8.61 3.09 -7.17
N ARG A 43 7.30 2.92 -7.41
CA ARG A 43 6.27 3.06 -6.37
C ARG A 43 6.34 1.92 -5.36
N GLU A 44 6.52 0.68 -5.81
CA GLU A 44 6.68 -0.47 -4.92
C GLU A 44 7.91 -0.31 -4.02
N ALA A 45 9.05 0.11 -4.57
CA ALA A 45 10.25 0.41 -3.80
C ALA A 45 10.02 1.55 -2.79
N ALA A 46 9.31 2.62 -3.18
CA ALA A 46 9.01 3.74 -2.29
C ALA A 46 8.18 3.29 -1.07
N PHE A 47 7.12 2.51 -1.29
CA PHE A 47 6.33 1.96 -0.20
C PHE A 47 7.12 0.99 0.66
N ARG A 48 7.85 0.05 0.04
CA ARG A 48 8.67 -0.94 0.76
C ARG A 48 9.70 -0.25 1.65
N ASN A 49 10.37 0.79 1.17
CA ASN A 49 11.37 1.54 1.92
C ASN A 49 10.74 2.29 3.09
N ALA A 50 9.60 2.94 2.87
CA ALA A 50 8.87 3.66 3.93
C ALA A 50 8.35 2.70 5.01
N LEU A 51 7.80 1.56 4.60
CA LEU A 51 7.36 0.52 5.52
C LEU A 51 8.54 -0.02 6.34
N THR A 52 9.63 -0.40 5.67
CA THR A 52 10.86 -0.90 6.33
C THR A 52 11.39 0.10 7.35
N CYS A 53 11.48 1.37 6.98
CA CYS A 53 11.94 2.42 7.89
C CYS A 53 11.02 2.56 9.09
N SER A 54 9.70 2.55 8.86
CA SER A 54 8.67 2.68 9.90
C SER A 54 8.69 1.52 10.88
N MET A 55 8.74 0.27 10.39
CA MET A 55 8.76 -0.92 11.26
C MET A 55 9.99 -0.89 12.16
N ARG A 56 11.18 -0.63 11.58
CA ARG A 56 12.42 -0.52 12.34
C ARG A 56 12.35 0.60 13.39
N PHE A 57 11.80 1.75 13.03
CA PHE A 57 11.65 2.88 13.95
C PHE A 57 10.75 2.52 15.14
N LEU A 58 9.62 1.87 14.88
CA LEU A 58 8.68 1.46 15.93
C LEU A 58 9.27 0.37 16.84
N GLU A 59 10.02 -0.59 16.28
CA GLU A 59 10.75 -1.60 17.03
C GLU A 59 11.80 -0.98 17.96
N GLU A 60 12.63 -0.07 17.45
CA GLU A 60 13.66 0.64 18.22
C GLU A 60 13.05 1.44 19.39
N ASN A 61 11.85 2.01 19.18
CA ASN A 61 11.09 2.73 20.20
C ASN A 61 10.23 1.82 21.10
N LYS A 62 10.31 0.49 20.94
CA LYS A 62 9.57 -0.52 21.72
C LYS A 62 8.05 -0.32 21.68
N ILE A 63 7.54 0.11 20.52
CA ILE A 63 6.11 0.26 20.30
C ILE A 63 5.52 -1.08 19.86
N VAL A 64 4.33 -1.40 20.37
CA VAL A 64 3.53 -2.52 19.88
C VAL A 64 2.74 -2.04 18.67
N PHE A 65 2.99 -2.62 17.50
CA PHE A 65 2.38 -2.22 16.22
C PHE A 65 2.00 -3.43 15.37
N TRP A 66 1.14 -3.23 14.37
CA TRP A 66 0.70 -4.25 13.42
C TRP A 66 0.28 -3.63 12.09
N LEU A 67 0.23 -4.44 11.04
CA LEU A 67 -0.38 -4.08 9.76
C LEU A 67 -1.90 -4.12 9.89
N GLN A 68 -2.59 -3.16 9.28
CA GLN A 68 -4.07 -3.17 9.21
C GLN A 68 -4.57 -2.76 7.83
N ASN A 69 -5.90 -2.75 7.65
CA ASN A 69 -6.60 -2.31 6.44
C ASN A 69 -5.93 -2.80 5.14
N GLY A 70 -5.57 -1.92 4.22
CA GLY A 70 -5.10 -2.34 2.90
C GLY A 70 -3.70 -2.96 2.92
N THR A 71 -2.85 -2.54 3.87
CA THR A 71 -1.54 -3.18 4.08
C THR A 71 -1.69 -4.61 4.59
N LEU A 72 -2.62 -4.85 5.52
CA LEU A 72 -2.94 -6.19 6.02
C LEU A 72 -3.58 -7.05 4.94
N LEU A 73 -4.45 -6.47 4.10
CA LEU A 73 -5.06 -7.16 2.96
C LEU A 73 -3.97 -7.62 1.99
N GLY A 74 -3.03 -6.74 1.67
CA GLY A 74 -1.87 -7.06 0.84
C GLY A 74 -1.03 -8.20 1.41
N SER A 75 -0.68 -8.13 2.70
CA SER A 75 0.05 -9.18 3.40
C SER A 75 -0.69 -10.53 3.34
N THR A 76 -1.98 -10.53 3.70
CA THR A 76 -2.77 -11.74 3.91
C THR A 76 -3.19 -12.41 2.60
N ARG A 77 -3.56 -11.61 1.59
CA ARG A 77 -4.15 -12.11 0.34
C ARG A 77 -3.14 -12.25 -0.79
N LEU A 78 -2.17 -11.36 -0.88
CA LEU A 78 -1.30 -11.23 -2.06
C LEU A 78 0.17 -11.52 -1.78
N GLY A 79 0.60 -11.44 -0.51
CA GLY A 79 2.01 -11.43 -0.13
C GLY A 79 2.76 -10.16 -0.55
N ARG A 80 2.04 -9.17 -1.11
CA ARG A 80 2.58 -7.90 -1.62
C ARG A 80 1.64 -6.75 -1.32
N LEU A 81 2.15 -5.53 -1.42
CA LEU A 81 1.34 -4.33 -1.21
C LEU A 81 0.25 -4.18 -2.27
N VAL A 82 -0.87 -3.65 -1.84
CA VAL A 82 -1.98 -3.24 -2.70
C VAL A 82 -1.59 -1.89 -3.32
N LEU A 83 -0.96 -1.87 -4.49
CA LEU A 83 -0.40 -0.62 -5.04
C LEU A 83 -1.42 0.37 -5.61
N TRP A 84 -2.69 -0.05 -5.77
CA TRP A 84 -3.80 0.88 -6.00
C TRP A 84 -4.24 1.58 -4.71
N ASP A 85 -3.79 1.11 -3.55
CA ASP A 85 -4.04 1.76 -2.28
C ASP A 85 -3.23 3.07 -2.17
N ALA A 86 -3.82 4.05 -1.50
CA ALA A 86 -3.28 5.41 -1.44
C ALA A 86 -2.11 5.52 -0.46
N ASP A 87 -2.06 4.65 0.54
CA ASP A 87 -1.13 4.71 1.66
C ASP A 87 -0.82 3.34 2.28
N LEU A 88 0.09 3.33 3.26
CA LEU A 88 0.31 2.21 4.16
C LEU A 88 -0.48 2.43 5.43
N ASP A 89 -1.31 1.48 5.83
CA ASP A 89 -1.95 1.46 7.14
C ASP A 89 -1.18 0.65 8.18
N ILE A 90 -0.83 1.31 9.29
CA ILE A 90 -0.16 0.70 10.45
C ILE A 90 -0.94 1.03 11.72
N GLY A 91 -1.29 0.01 12.50
CA GLY A 91 -1.88 0.17 13.83
C GLY A 91 -0.79 0.17 14.89
N PHE A 92 -0.97 0.97 15.94
CA PHE A 92 -0.09 0.93 17.09
C PHE A 92 -0.83 1.15 18.40
N LYS A 93 -0.35 0.49 19.46
CA LYS A 93 -0.90 0.68 20.80
C LYS A 93 -0.48 2.04 21.35
N ARG A 94 -1.47 2.82 21.81
CA ARG A 94 -1.26 4.09 22.53
C ARG A 94 -0.41 3.86 23.78
N SER A 95 0.55 4.76 23.99
CA SER A 95 1.26 4.92 25.26
C SER A 95 0.46 5.84 26.19
N ASP A 96 0.48 5.58 27.50
CA ASP A 96 -0.15 6.44 28.52
C ASP A 96 0.44 7.86 28.50
N ASP A 97 1.72 7.98 28.15
CA ASP A 97 2.36 9.25 27.86
C ASP A 97 2.06 9.70 26.42
N THR A 98 1.06 10.57 26.27
CA THR A 98 0.62 11.08 24.97
C THR A 98 1.62 12.02 24.32
N ASP A 99 2.40 12.76 25.11
CA ASP A 99 3.39 13.72 24.62
C ASP A 99 4.58 12.97 24.01
N LYS A 100 4.97 11.85 24.63
CA LYS A 100 5.93 10.92 24.05
C LYS A 100 5.48 10.37 22.70
N VAL A 101 4.20 10.06 22.52
CA VAL A 101 3.69 9.62 21.20
C VAL A 101 3.83 10.73 20.17
N VAL A 102 3.51 11.98 20.51
CA VAL A 102 3.67 13.11 19.58
C VAL A 102 5.13 13.33 19.22
N ALA A 103 6.02 13.34 20.21
CA ALA A 103 7.45 13.50 20.00
C ALA A 103 8.03 12.38 19.12
N MET A 104 7.68 11.13 19.42
CA MET A 104 8.08 9.97 18.63
C MET A 104 7.56 10.07 17.18
N MET A 105 6.30 10.48 16.99
CA MET A 105 5.74 10.64 15.65
C MET A 105 6.44 11.78 14.88
N ASN A 106 6.85 12.86 15.54
CA ASN A 106 7.65 13.92 14.91
C ASN A 106 9.05 13.44 14.51
N GLU A 107 9.67 12.58 15.32
CA GLU A 107 10.95 11.96 14.98
C GLU A 107 10.82 11.02 13.78
N LEU A 108 9.73 10.24 13.73
CA LEU A 108 9.41 9.38 12.58
C LEU A 108 9.29 10.18 11.28
N ASP A 109 8.70 11.38 11.32
CA ASP A 109 8.61 12.28 10.16
C ASP A 109 10.00 12.64 9.64
N SER A 110 10.90 13.05 10.54
CA SER A 110 12.26 13.46 10.19
C SER A 110 13.12 12.32 9.63
N ARG A 111 12.88 11.07 10.08
CA ARG A 111 13.73 9.92 9.79
C ARG A 111 13.27 9.10 8.58
N CYS A 112 11.97 8.89 8.45
CA CYS A 112 11.42 7.96 7.45
C CYS A 112 10.55 8.63 6.39
N PHE A 113 10.05 9.83 6.69
CA PHE A 113 9.15 10.55 5.83
C PHE A 113 9.74 11.93 5.49
N GLY A 114 8.90 12.93 5.35
CA GLY A 114 9.29 14.30 5.16
C GLY A 114 8.42 15.23 5.99
N VAL A 115 8.35 16.49 5.56
CA VAL A 115 7.73 17.56 6.37
C VAL A 115 6.20 17.54 6.30
N VAL A 116 5.60 16.79 5.37
CA VAL A 116 4.14 16.72 5.24
C VAL A 116 3.60 15.67 6.20
N SER A 117 3.08 16.16 7.32
CA SER A 117 2.47 15.37 8.38
C SER A 117 1.13 16.01 8.75
N THR A 118 0.06 15.23 8.78
CA THR A 118 -1.24 15.69 9.27
C THR A 118 -1.76 14.73 10.32
N VAL A 119 -2.47 15.27 11.32
CA VAL A 119 -3.07 14.47 12.39
C VAL A 119 -4.57 14.67 12.35
N ARG A 120 -5.31 13.57 12.24
CA ARG A 120 -6.77 13.55 12.39
C ARG A 120 -7.09 12.97 13.76
N VAL A 121 -8.08 13.54 14.43
CA VAL A 121 -8.54 13.04 15.74
C VAL A 121 -9.99 12.60 15.59
N SER A 122 -10.28 11.36 15.98
CA SER A 122 -11.66 10.89 16.05
C SER A 122 -12.39 11.60 17.19
N LEU A 123 -13.54 12.20 16.88
CA LEU A 123 -14.37 12.90 17.85
C LEU A 123 -15.01 11.96 18.89
N GLN A 124 -15.18 10.68 18.55
CA GLN A 124 -15.84 9.72 19.45
C GLN A 124 -14.88 9.19 20.53
N ASN A 125 -13.64 8.85 20.15
CA ASN A 125 -12.75 8.07 21.03
C ASN A 125 -11.41 8.78 21.31
N SER A 126 -11.24 10.01 20.83
CA SER A 126 -9.99 10.80 20.92
C SER A 126 -8.74 10.09 20.41
N VAL A 127 -8.90 9.05 19.59
CA VAL A 127 -7.83 8.32 18.90
C VAL A 127 -7.33 9.14 17.71
N ARG A 128 -6.01 9.08 17.46
CA ARG A 128 -5.35 9.87 16.43
C ARG A 128 -4.93 9.01 15.25
N VAL A 129 -5.09 9.55 14.05
CA VAL A 129 -4.44 9.05 12.83
C VAL A 129 -3.35 10.02 12.45
N PHE A 130 -2.10 9.55 12.42
CA PHE A 130 -0.96 10.33 11.94
C PHE A 130 -0.71 9.96 10.49
N ARG A 131 -1.05 10.84 9.57
CA ARG A 131 -0.72 10.70 8.16
C ARG A 131 0.64 11.31 7.89
N LYS A 132 1.59 10.48 7.46
CA LYS A 132 2.99 10.85 7.20
C LYS A 132 3.33 10.59 5.75
N CYS A 133 3.90 11.59 5.07
CA CYS A 133 4.14 11.49 3.64
C CYS A 133 5.58 11.77 3.26
N THR A 134 6.07 11.00 2.28
CA THR A 134 7.22 11.39 1.47
C THR A 134 6.73 12.23 0.28
N LYS A 135 7.63 12.59 -0.64
CA LYS A 135 7.22 13.18 -1.93
C LYS A 135 6.43 12.22 -2.84
N ARG A 136 6.39 10.93 -2.54
CA ARG A 136 5.88 9.88 -3.45
C ARG A 136 4.73 9.07 -2.89
N ILE A 137 4.75 8.80 -1.59
CA ILE A 137 3.78 7.93 -0.91
C ILE A 137 3.40 8.52 0.45
N CYS A 138 2.34 8.00 1.04
CA CYS A 138 1.96 8.28 2.42
C CYS A 138 1.80 6.98 3.22
N ALA A 139 1.80 7.12 4.55
CA ALA A 139 1.44 6.10 5.50
C ALA A 139 0.55 6.72 6.58
N GLU A 140 -0.42 5.97 7.06
CA GLU A 140 -1.29 6.32 8.18
C GLU A 140 -0.98 5.42 9.38
N PHE A 141 -0.67 6.06 10.51
CA PHE A 141 -0.44 5.40 11.78
C PHE A 141 -1.66 5.62 12.67
N HIS A 142 -2.43 4.57 12.87
CA HIS A 142 -3.67 4.63 13.63
C HIS A 142 -3.41 4.24 15.08
N GLU A 143 -3.62 5.21 15.94
CA GLU A 143 -3.51 5.03 17.39
C GLU A 143 -4.66 4.17 17.90
N THR A 144 -4.33 3.19 18.71
CA THR A 144 -5.29 2.21 19.23
C THR A 144 -5.19 2.11 20.75
N ILE A 145 -6.33 2.18 21.42
CA ILE A 145 -6.45 2.01 22.88
C ILE A 145 -6.82 0.56 23.14
N VAL A 146 -6.20 -0.04 24.15
CA VAL A 146 -6.53 -1.39 24.60
C VAL A 146 -6.90 -1.29 26.06
N ASN A 147 -8.16 -1.56 26.39
CA ASN A 147 -8.67 -1.49 27.74
C ASN A 147 -9.75 -2.56 27.97
N ASP A 148 -9.71 -3.22 29.13
CA ASP A 148 -10.73 -4.19 29.58
C ASP A 148 -11.12 -5.25 28.52
N GLY A 149 -10.14 -5.80 27.80
CA GLY A 149 -10.39 -6.83 26.77
C GLY A 149 -10.96 -6.28 25.46
N VAL A 150 -10.98 -4.95 25.27
CA VAL A 150 -11.49 -4.28 24.07
C VAL A 150 -10.38 -3.41 23.45
N VAL A 151 -10.30 -3.49 22.12
CA VAL A 151 -9.42 -2.70 21.26
C VAL A 151 -10.27 -1.62 20.61
N ILE A 152 -9.92 -0.35 20.83
CA ILE A 152 -10.63 0.81 20.31
C ILE A 152 -9.70 1.55 19.35
N SER A 153 -10.13 1.68 18.10
CA SER A 153 -9.43 2.39 17.04
C SER A 153 -10.35 3.42 16.38
N VAL A 154 -9.89 4.05 15.31
CA VAL A 154 -10.71 4.95 14.47
C VAL A 154 -11.74 4.15 13.67
N ASP A 155 -11.40 2.92 13.29
CA ASP A 155 -12.24 2.04 12.48
C ASP A 155 -13.32 1.31 13.31
N GLY A 156 -13.30 1.47 14.63
CA GLY A 156 -14.28 0.90 15.55
C GLY A 156 -13.67 0.16 16.72
N SER A 157 -14.47 -0.72 17.34
CA SER A 157 -14.07 -1.54 18.48
C SER A 157 -14.06 -3.03 18.15
N SER A 158 -13.10 -3.76 18.70
CA SER A 158 -12.97 -5.21 18.53
C SER A 158 -12.56 -5.89 19.84
N PRO A 159 -12.85 -7.18 20.03
CA PRO A 159 -12.34 -7.93 21.17
C PRO A 159 -10.81 -8.06 21.10
N GLU A 160 -10.12 -7.89 22.23
CA GLU A 160 -8.65 -7.94 22.31
C GLU A 160 -8.06 -9.25 21.80
N LYS A 161 -8.77 -10.37 22.00
CA LYS A 161 -8.39 -11.70 21.51
C LYS A 161 -8.29 -11.81 19.97
N GLU A 162 -8.96 -10.92 19.23
CA GLU A 162 -8.86 -10.90 17.77
C GLU A 162 -7.54 -10.23 17.33
N LEU A 163 -7.01 -9.30 18.14
CA LEU A 163 -5.76 -8.61 17.89
C LEU A 163 -4.55 -9.34 18.46
N PHE A 164 -4.60 -9.72 19.74
CA PHE A 164 -3.48 -10.27 20.48
C PHE A 164 -3.62 -11.78 20.74
N PRO A 165 -2.50 -12.53 20.79
CA PRO A 165 -1.13 -12.07 20.54
C PRO A 165 -0.89 -11.81 19.04
N LEU A 166 -0.13 -10.75 18.75
CA LEU A 166 0.28 -10.43 17.38
C LEU A 166 1.09 -11.58 16.78
N GLN A 167 0.91 -11.82 15.49
CA GLN A 167 1.64 -12.83 14.72
C GLN A 167 2.68 -12.16 13.83
N ARG A 168 3.81 -12.82 13.58
CA ARG A 168 4.75 -12.36 12.55
C ARG A 168 4.14 -12.60 11.16
N CYS A 169 4.26 -11.61 10.30
CA CYS A 169 3.83 -11.69 8.90
C CYS A 169 4.78 -10.90 8.01
N THR A 170 4.59 -11.02 6.70
CA THR A 170 5.40 -10.33 5.70
C THR A 170 4.53 -9.65 4.67
N VAL A 171 4.96 -8.50 4.17
CA VAL A 171 4.39 -7.87 2.99
C VAL A 171 5.49 -7.20 2.19
N ALA A 172 5.59 -7.49 0.88
CA ALA A 172 6.67 -6.99 0.02
C ALA A 172 8.08 -7.20 0.63
N ASP A 173 8.31 -8.42 1.16
CA ASP A 173 9.54 -8.85 1.85
C ASP A 173 9.92 -8.05 3.10
N VAL A 174 9.01 -7.23 3.63
CA VAL A 174 9.18 -6.54 4.92
C VAL A 174 8.55 -7.39 6.00
N VAL A 175 9.34 -7.80 7.00
CA VAL A 175 8.85 -8.49 8.19
C VAL A 175 8.14 -7.48 9.08
N SER A 176 6.95 -7.85 9.57
CA SER A 176 6.14 -7.05 10.46
C SER A 176 5.28 -7.94 11.37
N HIS A 177 4.28 -7.34 12.00
CA HIS A 177 3.30 -7.98 12.84
C HIS A 177 1.90 -7.83 12.24
N CYS A 178 1.08 -8.86 12.38
CA CYS A 178 -0.33 -8.88 11.98
C CYS A 178 -1.20 -9.22 13.18
N PRO A 179 -2.49 -8.86 13.16
CA PRO A 179 -3.44 -9.30 14.18
C PRO A 179 -3.47 -10.82 14.32
N HIS A 180 -3.78 -11.30 15.52
CA HIS A 180 -3.96 -12.71 15.83
C HIS A 180 -4.95 -13.38 14.85
N ASN A 181 -6.06 -12.70 14.58
CA ASN A 181 -7.08 -13.10 13.62
C ASN A 181 -7.22 -12.06 12.50
N ALA A 182 -6.23 -12.00 11.60
CA ALA A 182 -6.29 -11.09 10.44
C ALA A 182 -7.60 -11.21 9.62
N PRO A 183 -8.17 -12.42 9.37
CA PRO A 183 -9.46 -12.55 8.70
C PRO A 183 -10.63 -11.83 9.39
N TYR A 184 -10.62 -11.69 10.73
CA TYR A 184 -11.63 -10.89 11.44
C TYR A 184 -11.59 -9.44 10.99
N TYR A 185 -10.43 -8.80 11.07
CA TYR A 185 -10.26 -7.39 10.68
C TYR A 185 -10.54 -7.16 9.19
N LEU A 186 -10.09 -8.08 8.33
CA LEU A 186 -10.35 -7.97 6.88
C LEU A 186 -11.84 -8.13 6.55
N LYS A 187 -12.56 -8.98 7.29
CA LYS A 187 -14.01 -9.11 7.13
C LYS A 187 -14.75 -7.87 7.61
N GLU A 188 -14.35 -7.28 8.74
CA GLU A 188 -14.98 -6.06 9.25
C GLU A 188 -14.74 -4.86 8.32
N ALA A 189 -13.53 -4.75 7.74
CA ALA A 189 -13.18 -3.65 6.84
C ALA A 189 -13.78 -3.80 5.43
N TYR A 190 -13.79 -5.01 4.87
CA TYR A 190 -14.06 -5.24 3.44
C TYR A 190 -15.27 -6.16 3.16
N GLY A 191 -15.90 -6.71 4.19
CA GLY A 191 -17.01 -7.64 4.08
C GLY A 191 -16.57 -9.11 3.99
N GLY A 192 -17.55 -10.02 4.07
CA GLY A 192 -17.31 -11.47 4.12
C GLY A 192 -16.66 -12.08 2.88
N ASP A 193 -16.67 -11.36 1.75
CA ASP A 193 -16.12 -11.78 0.47
C ASP A 193 -14.77 -11.10 0.14
N TRP A 194 -14.11 -10.48 1.13
CA TRP A 194 -12.81 -9.82 0.98
C TRP A 194 -11.74 -10.68 0.29
N LEU A 195 -11.83 -12.00 0.44
CA LEU A 195 -10.90 -12.97 -0.14
C LEU A 195 -11.14 -13.18 -1.64
N THR A 196 -12.39 -13.09 -2.09
CA THR A 196 -12.81 -13.44 -3.46
C THR A 196 -13.12 -12.22 -4.33
N ARG A 197 -13.64 -11.13 -3.73
CA ARG A 197 -13.98 -9.89 -4.43
C ARG A 197 -12.75 -9.28 -5.11
N SER A 198 -12.90 -8.71 -6.30
CA SER A 198 -11.74 -8.11 -6.98
C SER A 198 -11.22 -6.90 -6.20
N LEU A 199 -9.93 -6.60 -6.32
CA LEU A 199 -9.37 -5.43 -5.63
C LEU A 199 -9.95 -4.13 -6.18
N THR A 200 -10.29 -4.07 -7.47
CA THR A 200 -10.95 -2.89 -8.03
C THR A 200 -12.30 -2.62 -7.38
N GLU A 201 -13.09 -3.66 -7.08
CA GLU A 201 -14.37 -3.51 -6.39
C GLU A 201 -14.23 -3.19 -4.89
N LEU A 202 -13.09 -3.54 -4.27
CA LEU A 202 -12.83 -3.25 -2.86
C LEU A 202 -12.43 -1.80 -2.60
N PHE A 203 -11.88 -1.10 -3.60
CA PHE A 203 -11.35 0.26 -3.49
C PHE A 203 -12.09 1.27 -4.40
N GLN A 204 -13.30 0.93 -4.86
CA GLN A 204 -14.22 1.85 -5.55
C GLN A 204 -15.10 2.61 -4.56
#